data_AF-A0A952MXN9-F1
#
_entry.id   AF-A0A952MXN9-F1
#
_cell.length_a   1.000
_cell.length_b   1.000
_cell.length_c   1.000
_cell.angle_alpha   90.00
_cell.angle_beta   90.00
_cell.angle_gamma   90.00
#
_symmetry.space_group_name_H-M   'P 1'
#
loop_
_entity.id
_entity.type
_entity.pdbx_description
1 polymer ?
#
loop_
_entity_poly.entity_id
_entity_poly.type
_entity_poly.pdbx_seq_one_letter_code
_entity_poly.pdbx_strand_id
1 'polypeptide(L)'
;MQDKELRKIWESINEFELIDLDKENLNREVKEHSASIEKKIVGRNRLEIIVAVFMMPVAAFIAYLHPSFLAKTGALLMFPYLFLVIYKLLAARKGRKRVEEFSDNLEFLKHSLSYYQNEKQLLDTVFYWYVLPCIPCVAFILLGSGLSGFKLVYAGAITIGMSYLIVRINQLTVERKIEPLIERLKSEIETYNS
;
A
#
# COMPACT_ATOMS: atom_id res chain seq x y z
N MET A 1 26.62 -50.60 -24.87
CA MET A 1 26.98 -49.16 -24.71
C MET A 1 25.78 -48.25 -24.95
N GLN A 2 24.89 -48.53 -25.92
CA GLN A 2 23.66 -47.75 -26.18
C GLN A 2 22.70 -47.57 -25.00
N ASP A 3 22.48 -48.58 -24.15
CA ASP A 3 21.54 -48.48 -23.02
C ASP A 3 21.90 -47.38 -22.00
N LYS A 4 23.20 -47.12 -21.80
CA LYS A 4 23.65 -46.09 -20.85
C LYS A 4 23.40 -44.67 -21.37
N GLU A 5 23.43 -44.48 -22.69
CA GLU A 5 23.14 -43.18 -23.30
C GLU A 5 21.64 -42.90 -23.36
N LEU A 6 20.84 -43.92 -23.68
CA LEU A 6 19.38 -43.83 -23.64
C LEU A 6 18.86 -43.48 -22.23
N ARG A 7 19.45 -44.08 -21.19
CA ARG A 7 19.13 -43.74 -19.80
C ARG A 7 19.44 -42.29 -19.45
N LYS A 8 20.61 -41.78 -19.87
CA LYS A 8 20.99 -40.38 -19.66
C LYS A 8 20.06 -39.40 -20.37
N ILE A 9 19.65 -39.71 -21.60
CA ILE A 9 18.71 -38.87 -22.35
C ILE A 9 17.35 -38.84 -21.63
N TRP A 10 16.87 -40.00 -21.18
CA TRP A 10 15.59 -40.10 -20.47
C TRP A 10 15.62 -39.38 -19.11
N GLU A 11 16.71 -39.53 -18.34
CA GLU A 11 16.94 -38.78 -17.10
C GLU A 11 16.98 -37.28 -17.34
N SER A 12 17.66 -36.82 -18.40
CA SER A 12 17.71 -35.39 -18.73
C SER A 12 16.36 -34.80 -19.15
N ILE A 13 15.56 -35.52 -19.94
CA ILE A 13 14.22 -35.08 -20.35
C ILE A 13 13.32 -34.92 -19.13
N ASN A 14 13.37 -35.90 -18.22
CA ASN A 14 12.58 -35.87 -16.99
C ASN A 14 13.02 -34.73 -16.07
N GLU A 15 14.32 -34.46 -15.98
CA GLU A 15 14.88 -33.36 -15.19
C GLU A 15 14.47 -31.99 -15.76
N PHE A 16 14.49 -31.81 -17.09
CA PHE A 16 13.99 -30.60 -17.74
C PHE A 16 12.47 -30.41 -17.54
N GLU A 17 11.68 -31.46 -17.69
CA GLU A 17 10.22 -31.41 -17.54
C GLU A 17 9.83 -31.11 -16.08
N LEU A 18 10.54 -31.69 -15.11
CA LEU A 18 10.37 -31.39 -13.68
C LEU A 18 10.74 -29.94 -13.36
N ILE A 19 11.84 -29.42 -13.89
CA ILE A 19 12.27 -28.03 -13.71
C ILE A 19 11.23 -27.05 -14.30
N ASP A 20 10.66 -27.36 -15.46
CA ASP A 20 9.67 -26.50 -16.11
C ASP A 20 8.32 -26.51 -15.35
N LEU A 21 7.88 -27.68 -14.88
CA LEU A 21 6.68 -27.81 -14.06
C LEU A 21 6.81 -27.06 -12.71
N ASP A 22 7.97 -27.14 -12.08
CA ASP A 22 8.23 -26.47 -10.80
C ASP A 22 8.25 -24.95 -10.98
N LYS A 23 8.83 -24.46 -12.10
CA LYS A 23 8.77 -23.05 -12.50
C LYS A 23 7.34 -22.57 -12.78
N GLU A 24 6.50 -23.33 -13.47
CA GLU A 24 5.10 -22.95 -13.73
C GLU A 24 4.27 -22.89 -12.45
N ASN A 25 4.43 -23.88 -11.57
CA ASN A 25 3.73 -23.93 -10.28
C ASN A 25 4.15 -22.78 -9.36
N LEU A 26 5.45 -22.48 -9.30
CA LEU A 26 6.00 -21.36 -8.54
C LEU A 26 5.48 -20.02 -9.06
N ASN A 27 5.49 -19.83 -10.39
CA ASN A 27 4.93 -18.63 -11.03
C ASN A 27 3.44 -18.46 -10.70
N ARG A 28 2.67 -19.55 -10.65
CA ARG A 28 1.26 -19.49 -10.27
C ARG A 28 1.10 -19.08 -8.81
N GLU A 29 1.87 -19.65 -7.90
CA GLU A 29 1.76 -19.35 -6.46
C GLU A 29 2.14 -17.89 -6.16
N VAL A 30 3.21 -17.37 -6.78
CA VAL A 30 3.62 -15.96 -6.67
C VAL A 30 2.55 -15.03 -7.23
N LYS A 31 1.97 -15.38 -8.39
CA LYS A 31 0.87 -14.61 -8.99
C LYS A 31 -0.37 -14.60 -8.10
N GLU A 32 -0.77 -15.74 -7.55
CA GLU A 32 -1.95 -15.86 -6.67
C GLU A 32 -1.76 -15.12 -5.35
N HIS A 33 -0.59 -15.27 -4.72
CA HIS A 33 -0.29 -14.61 -3.45
C HIS A 33 -0.20 -13.08 -3.64
N SER A 34 0.48 -12.64 -4.70
CA SER A 34 0.57 -11.23 -5.10
C SER A 34 -0.81 -10.63 -5.38
N ALA A 35 -1.67 -11.33 -6.12
CA ALA A 35 -3.02 -10.87 -6.44
C ALA A 35 -3.91 -10.71 -5.19
N SER A 36 -3.77 -11.59 -4.19
CA SER A 36 -4.57 -11.53 -2.97
C SER A 36 -4.24 -10.30 -2.10
N ILE A 37 -2.95 -9.97 -2.01
CA ILE A 37 -2.44 -8.82 -1.26
C ILE A 37 -2.74 -7.53 -2.03
N GLU A 38 -2.58 -7.57 -3.34
CA GLU A 38 -2.90 -6.48 -4.23
C GLU A 38 -4.39 -6.07 -4.17
N LYS A 39 -5.31 -7.03 -4.17
CA LYS A 39 -6.75 -6.73 -3.99
C LYS A 39 -7.01 -5.95 -2.70
N LYS A 40 -6.32 -6.30 -1.60
CA LYS A 40 -6.45 -5.60 -0.32
C LYS A 40 -5.89 -4.18 -0.37
N ILE A 41 -4.72 -3.99 -0.98
CA ILE A 41 -4.10 -2.66 -1.15
C ILE A 41 -4.97 -1.76 -2.02
N VAL A 42 -5.45 -2.27 -3.17
CA VAL A 42 -6.31 -1.50 -4.07
C VAL A 42 -7.65 -1.17 -3.41
N GLY A 43 -8.23 -2.11 -2.66
CA GLY A 43 -9.46 -1.88 -1.89
C GLY A 43 -9.29 -0.76 -0.87
N ARG A 44 -8.21 -0.81 -0.07
CA ARG A 44 -7.87 0.24 0.91
C ARG A 44 -7.70 1.60 0.23
N ASN A 45 -6.85 1.68 -0.80
CA ASN A 45 -6.54 2.94 -1.47
C ASN A 45 -7.80 3.55 -2.13
N ARG A 46 -8.70 2.73 -2.68
CA ARG A 46 -9.99 3.20 -3.21
C ARG A 46 -10.87 3.78 -2.11
N LEU A 47 -10.99 3.09 -0.98
CA LEU A 47 -11.78 3.57 0.15
C LEU A 47 -11.23 4.89 0.68
N GLU A 48 -9.92 5.02 0.83
CA GLU A 48 -9.27 6.27 1.28
C GLU A 48 -9.50 7.43 0.31
N ILE A 49 -9.43 7.19 -1.01
CA ILE A 49 -9.75 8.22 -2.02
C ILE A 49 -11.22 8.62 -1.94
N ILE A 50 -12.13 7.65 -1.80
CA ILE A 50 -13.57 7.92 -1.65
C ILE A 50 -13.80 8.79 -0.41
N VAL A 51 -13.25 8.39 0.74
CA VAL A 51 -13.34 9.18 1.98
C VAL A 51 -12.76 10.56 1.79
N ALA A 52 -11.60 10.71 1.15
CA ALA A 52 -10.99 12.01 0.90
C ALA A 52 -11.87 12.92 0.03
N VAL A 53 -12.49 12.38 -1.02
CA VAL A 53 -13.43 13.11 -1.88
C VAL A 53 -14.68 13.51 -1.12
N PHE A 54 -15.23 12.65 -0.27
CA PHE A 54 -16.38 12.99 0.58
C PHE A 54 -16.05 14.02 1.67
N MET A 55 -14.82 14.06 2.16
CA MET A 55 -14.38 15.05 3.15
C MET A 55 -14.22 16.44 2.54
N MET A 56 -14.03 16.58 1.22
CA MET A 56 -13.91 17.89 0.57
C MET A 56 -15.19 18.76 0.71
N PRO A 57 -16.41 18.27 0.41
CA PRO A 57 -17.64 19.01 0.69
C PRO A 57 -17.83 19.37 2.16
N VAL A 58 -17.46 18.47 3.09
CA VAL A 58 -17.56 18.74 4.53
C VAL A 58 -16.62 19.88 4.93
N ALA A 59 -15.37 19.85 4.44
CA ALA A 59 -14.43 20.94 4.66
C ALA A 59 -14.92 22.25 4.04
N ALA A 60 -15.48 22.22 2.82
CA ALA A 60 -16.07 23.39 2.18
C ALA A 60 -17.22 24.00 3.00
N PHE A 61 -18.11 23.15 3.52
CA PHE A 61 -19.22 23.55 4.38
C PHE A 61 -18.73 24.26 5.64
N ILE A 62 -17.74 23.69 6.33
CA ILE A 62 -17.14 24.31 7.53
C ILE A 62 -16.45 25.63 7.16
N ALA A 63 -15.68 25.67 6.08
CA ALA A 63 -14.98 26.87 5.65
C ALA A 63 -15.93 28.05 5.32
N TYR A 64 -17.10 27.76 4.74
CA TYR A 64 -18.06 28.80 4.35
C TYR A 64 -18.95 29.25 5.53
N LEU A 65 -19.58 28.30 6.24
CA LEU A 65 -20.66 28.59 7.18
C LEU A 65 -20.21 28.77 8.63
N HIS A 66 -19.07 28.21 9.04
CA HIS A 66 -18.69 28.22 10.44
C HIS A 66 -18.27 29.65 10.88
N PRO A 67 -18.78 30.21 11.99
CA PRO A 67 -18.53 31.61 12.34
C PRO A 67 -17.08 31.89 12.78
N SER A 68 -16.41 30.89 13.34
CA SER A 68 -15.03 31.01 13.84
C SER A 68 -13.98 31.05 12.72
N PHE A 69 -13.16 32.10 12.70
CA PHE A 69 -12.02 32.24 11.79
C PHE A 69 -11.06 31.04 11.92
N LEU A 70 -10.79 30.58 13.14
CA LEU A 70 -9.87 29.47 13.37
C LEU A 70 -10.39 28.16 12.74
N ALA A 71 -11.68 27.86 12.89
CA ALA A 71 -12.27 26.68 12.26
C ALA A 71 -12.26 26.77 10.73
N LYS A 72 -12.48 27.95 10.16
CA LYS A 72 -12.37 28.17 8.71
C LYS A 72 -10.95 27.92 8.20
N THR A 73 -9.93 28.40 8.92
CA THR A 73 -8.53 28.17 8.52
C THR A 73 -8.17 26.68 8.54
N GLY A 74 -8.58 25.93 9.56
CA GLY A 74 -8.38 24.49 9.60
C GLY A 74 -9.09 23.75 8.48
N ALA A 75 -10.31 24.16 8.13
CA ALA A 75 -11.06 23.63 7.00
C ALA A 75 -10.43 23.97 5.64
N LEU A 76 -9.84 25.16 5.48
CA LEU A 76 -9.08 25.50 4.28
C LEU A 76 -7.78 24.69 4.15
N LEU A 77 -7.10 24.43 5.27
CA LEU A 77 -5.92 23.56 5.31
C LEU A 77 -6.23 22.09 4.97
N MET A 78 -7.47 21.64 5.16
CA MET A 78 -7.88 20.29 4.76
C MET A 78 -7.78 20.07 3.25
N PHE A 79 -7.99 21.08 2.40
CA PHE A 79 -7.90 20.89 0.95
C PHE A 79 -6.51 20.43 0.48
N PRO A 80 -5.41 21.17 0.74
CA PRO A 80 -4.08 20.72 0.33
C PRO A 80 -3.70 19.38 0.96
N TYR A 81 -4.14 19.11 2.19
CA TYR A 81 -3.97 17.80 2.82
C TYR A 81 -4.67 16.67 2.02
N LEU A 82 -5.95 16.83 1.70
CA LEU A 82 -6.72 15.85 0.94
C LEU A 82 -6.14 15.62 -0.46
N PHE A 83 -5.68 16.70 -1.14
CA PHE A 83 -4.97 16.59 -2.41
C PHE A 83 -3.66 15.82 -2.27
N LEU A 84 -2.87 16.06 -1.22
CA LEU A 84 -1.63 15.34 -0.94
C LEU A 84 -1.90 13.84 -0.76
N VAL A 85 -2.92 13.48 0.02
CA VAL A 85 -3.31 12.07 0.24
C VAL A 85 -3.69 11.40 -1.07
N ILE A 86 -4.57 12.02 -1.86
CA ILE A 86 -4.99 11.49 -3.17
C ILE A 86 -3.78 11.35 -4.10
N TYR A 87 -2.91 12.36 -4.16
CA TYR A 87 -1.71 12.34 -4.99
C TYR A 87 -0.77 11.19 -4.59
N LYS A 88 -0.49 11.00 -3.30
CA LYS A 88 0.38 9.92 -2.80
C LYS A 88 -0.17 8.55 -3.16
N LEU A 89 -1.47 8.33 -2.97
CA LEU A 89 -2.13 7.05 -3.29
C LEU A 89 -2.17 6.78 -4.81
N LEU A 90 -2.39 7.81 -5.63
CA LEU A 90 -2.35 7.68 -7.09
C LEU A 90 -0.94 7.46 -7.61
N ALA A 91 0.06 8.13 -7.03
CA ALA A 91 1.47 7.96 -7.39
C ALA A 91 1.95 6.53 -7.09
N ALA A 92 1.60 5.99 -5.92
CA ALA A 92 1.90 4.59 -5.57
C ALA A 92 1.27 3.60 -6.57
N ARG A 93 0.09 3.92 -7.09
CA ARG A 93 -0.60 3.09 -8.10
C ARG A 93 0.02 3.18 -9.50
N LYS A 94 0.63 4.31 -9.88
CA LYS A 94 1.21 4.50 -11.22
C LYS A 94 2.43 3.61 -11.48
N GLY A 95 3.15 3.21 -10.44
CA GLY A 95 4.27 2.26 -10.56
C GLY A 95 3.87 0.81 -10.84
N ARG A 96 2.58 0.54 -11.07
CA ARG A 96 2.04 -0.80 -11.28
C ARG A 96 1.84 -1.07 -12.78
N LYS A 97 2.50 -2.12 -13.26
CA LYS A 97 2.21 -2.79 -14.54
C LYS A 97 1.46 -4.10 -14.27
N ARG A 98 0.57 -4.51 -15.18
CA ARG A 98 -0.09 -5.82 -15.07
C ARG A 98 0.87 -6.95 -15.41
N VAL A 99 0.62 -8.13 -14.86
CA VAL A 99 1.35 -9.38 -15.19
C VAL A 99 1.41 -9.62 -16.71
N GLU A 100 0.31 -9.31 -17.41
CA GLU A 100 0.16 -9.47 -18.87
C GLU A 100 1.06 -8.55 -19.69
N GLU A 101 1.69 -7.54 -19.06
CA GLU A 101 2.57 -6.57 -19.73
C GLU A 101 4.04 -7.02 -19.77
N PHE A 102 4.37 -8.19 -19.21
CA PHE A 102 5.73 -8.73 -19.16
C PHE A 102 5.90 -9.92 -20.08
N SER A 103 6.92 -9.88 -20.93
CA SER A 103 7.33 -10.99 -21.81
C SER A 103 8.23 -12.01 -21.11
N ASP A 104 8.83 -11.63 -19.97
CA ASP A 104 9.77 -12.45 -19.21
C ASP A 104 9.34 -12.54 -17.73
N ASN A 105 9.39 -13.75 -17.16
CA ASN A 105 9.08 -14.02 -15.77
C ASN A 105 10.08 -13.35 -14.82
N LEU A 106 11.36 -13.26 -15.19
CA LEU A 106 12.36 -12.58 -14.37
C LEU A 106 12.11 -11.06 -14.30
N GLU A 107 11.67 -10.47 -15.41
CA GLU A 107 11.28 -9.06 -15.47
C GLU A 107 10.06 -8.78 -14.59
N PHE A 108 9.07 -9.68 -14.61
CA PHE A 108 7.91 -9.61 -13.73
C PHE A 108 8.29 -9.68 -12.23
N LEU A 109 9.18 -10.60 -11.85
CA LEU A 109 9.64 -10.75 -10.46
C LEU A 109 10.39 -9.49 -9.99
N LYS A 110 11.31 -8.96 -10.79
CA LYS A 110 12.06 -7.74 -10.48
C LYS A 110 11.14 -6.51 -10.36
N HIS A 111 10.17 -6.39 -11.25
CA HIS A 111 9.18 -5.31 -11.18
C HIS A 111 8.31 -5.43 -9.92
N SER A 112 7.83 -6.64 -9.62
CA SER A 112 7.02 -6.90 -8.42
C SER A 112 7.79 -6.58 -7.15
N LEU A 113 9.06 -6.98 -7.07
CA LEU A 113 9.94 -6.65 -5.94
C LEU A 113 10.05 -5.13 -5.74
N SER A 114 10.33 -4.37 -6.81
CA SER A 114 10.41 -2.91 -6.76
C SER A 114 9.09 -2.27 -6.33
N TYR A 115 7.96 -2.76 -6.86
CA TYR A 115 6.63 -2.28 -6.47
C TYR A 115 6.35 -2.47 -4.98
N TYR A 116 6.59 -3.68 -4.44
CA TYR A 116 6.34 -3.97 -3.02
C TYR A 116 7.31 -3.24 -2.09
N GLN A 117 8.55 -2.99 -2.51
CA GLN A 117 9.49 -2.13 -1.77
C GLN A 117 8.98 -0.68 -1.67
N ASN A 118 8.45 -0.14 -2.77
CA ASN A 118 7.84 1.20 -2.76
C ASN A 118 6.59 1.26 -1.88
N GLU A 119 5.73 0.23 -1.93
CA GLU A 119 4.55 0.13 -1.06
C GLU A 119 4.96 0.03 0.41
N LYS A 120 5.99 -0.77 0.75
CA LYS A 120 6.56 -0.83 2.11
C LYS A 120 6.97 0.57 2.58
N GLN A 121 7.76 1.29 1.78
CA GLN A 121 8.22 2.64 2.13
C GLN A 121 7.04 3.61 2.34
N LEU A 122 6.00 3.51 1.52
CA LEU A 122 4.80 4.32 1.67
C LEU A 122 4.10 4.05 3.02
N LEU A 123 4.00 2.79 3.44
CA LEU A 123 3.37 2.42 4.71
C LEU A 123 4.24 2.74 5.92
N ASP A 124 5.55 2.55 5.82
CA ASP A 124 6.50 2.90 6.89
C ASP A 124 6.50 4.41 7.14
N THR A 125 6.30 5.21 6.09
CA THR A 125 6.26 6.67 6.18
C THR A 125 4.86 7.26 6.37
N VAL A 126 3.83 6.43 6.61
CA VAL A 126 2.42 6.89 6.73
C VAL A 126 2.21 7.95 7.81
N PHE A 127 3.00 7.90 8.88
CA PHE A 127 2.97 8.95 9.88
C PHE A 127 3.28 10.33 9.28
N TYR A 128 4.29 10.43 8.42
CA TYR A 128 4.78 11.70 7.90
C TYR A 128 3.92 12.30 6.79
N TRP A 129 3.37 11.47 5.90
CA TRP A 129 2.59 11.98 4.76
C TRP A 129 1.08 11.99 5.02
N TYR A 130 0.57 11.18 5.95
CA TYR A 130 -0.86 11.06 6.25
C TYR A 130 -1.22 11.69 7.61
N VAL A 131 -0.59 11.23 8.70
CA VAL A 131 -0.99 11.66 10.06
C VAL A 131 -0.53 13.08 10.36
N LEU A 132 0.77 13.34 10.22
CA LEU A 132 1.40 14.61 10.59
C LEU A 132 0.76 15.83 9.92
N PRO A 133 0.46 15.83 8.60
CA PRO A 133 -0.16 16.98 7.94
C PRO A 133 -1.65 17.16 8.32
N CYS A 134 -2.30 16.10 8.81
CA CYS A 134 -3.69 16.15 9.27
C CYS A 134 -3.83 16.84 10.64
N ILE A 135 -2.83 16.68 11.53
CA ILE A 135 -2.83 17.24 12.89
C ILE A 135 -3.18 18.74 12.94
N PRO A 136 -2.49 19.65 12.22
CA PRO A 136 -2.80 21.08 12.29
C PRO A 136 -4.21 21.38 11.76
N CYS A 137 -4.69 20.65 10.76
CA CYS A 137 -6.03 20.81 10.22
C CYS A 137 -7.09 20.53 11.28
N VAL A 138 -6.98 19.36 11.95
CA VAL A 138 -7.91 18.94 13.00
C VAL A 138 -7.79 19.85 14.23
N ALA A 139 -6.57 20.23 14.62
CA ALA A 139 -6.35 21.10 15.77
C ALA A 139 -7.05 22.46 15.60
N PHE A 140 -6.93 23.09 14.43
CA PHE A 140 -7.58 24.38 14.17
C PHE A 140 -9.11 24.28 14.12
N ILE A 141 -9.65 23.19 13.54
CA ILE A 141 -11.09 22.92 13.55
C ILE A 141 -11.59 22.72 14.98
N LEU A 142 -10.90 21.90 15.79
CA LEU A 142 -11.32 21.61 17.16
C LEU A 142 -11.25 22.85 18.04
N LEU A 143 -10.13 23.57 18.05
CA LEU A 143 -9.99 24.80 18.84
C LEU A 143 -10.96 25.90 18.40
N GLY A 144 -11.28 25.95 17.10
CA GLY A 144 -12.22 26.91 16.54
C GLY A 144 -13.69 26.56 16.70
N SER A 145 -14.03 25.33 17.12
CA SER A 145 -15.42 24.84 17.13
C SER A 145 -16.28 25.36 18.28
N GLY A 146 -15.67 25.94 19.33
CA GLY A 146 -16.39 26.42 20.52
C GLY A 146 -16.95 25.30 21.40
N LEU A 147 -16.47 24.05 21.21
CA LEU A 147 -16.80 22.92 22.07
C LEU A 147 -16.37 23.17 23.52
N SER A 148 -17.12 22.61 24.48
CA SER A 148 -16.72 22.63 25.89
C SER A 148 -15.41 21.87 26.11
N GLY A 149 -14.64 22.24 27.15
CA GLY A 149 -13.32 21.66 27.42
C GLY A 149 -13.32 20.13 27.48
N PHE A 150 -14.31 19.50 28.12
CA PHE A 150 -14.44 18.05 28.13
C PHE A 150 -14.65 17.45 26.73
N LYS A 151 -15.50 18.06 25.89
CA LYS A 151 -15.74 17.61 24.51
C LYS A 151 -14.50 17.78 23.64
N LEU A 152 -13.71 18.83 23.85
CA LEU A 152 -12.42 19.04 23.17
C LEU A 152 -11.42 17.95 23.52
N VAL A 153 -11.25 17.65 24.80
CA VAL A 153 -10.36 16.57 25.27
C VAL A 153 -10.81 15.23 24.72
N TYR A 154 -12.11 14.94 24.76
CA TYR A 154 -12.67 13.72 24.22
C TYR A 154 -12.44 13.59 22.70
N ALA A 155 -12.71 14.65 21.93
CA ALA A 155 -12.49 14.66 20.48
C ALA A 155 -10.99 14.51 20.13
N GLY A 156 -10.11 15.21 20.86
CA GLY A 156 -8.66 15.09 20.68
C GLY A 156 -8.15 13.68 20.99
N ALA A 157 -8.64 13.05 22.06
CA ALA A 157 -8.29 11.68 22.42
C ALA A 157 -8.71 10.68 21.33
N ILE A 158 -9.90 10.85 20.74
CA ILE A 158 -10.35 10.04 19.61
C ILE A 158 -9.44 10.23 18.41
N THR A 159 -9.11 11.46 18.04
CA THR A 159 -8.22 11.74 16.91
C THR A 159 -6.86 11.08 17.09
N ILE A 160 -6.24 11.25 18.27
CA ILE A 160 -4.94 10.65 18.58
C ILE A 160 -5.02 9.12 18.54
N GLY A 161 -6.06 8.53 19.15
CA GLY A 161 -6.28 7.09 19.12
C GLY A 161 -6.44 6.55 17.70
N MET A 162 -7.25 7.20 16.87
CA MET A 162 -7.43 6.84 15.46
C MET A 162 -6.13 6.97 14.66
N SER A 163 -5.38 8.05 14.83
CA SER A 163 -4.07 8.23 14.19
C SER A 163 -3.09 7.12 14.56
N TYR A 164 -3.03 6.73 15.84
CA TYR A 164 -2.21 5.63 16.31
C TYR A 164 -2.62 4.30 15.68
N LEU A 165 -3.93 4.01 15.63
CA LEU A 165 -4.45 2.79 15.00
C LEU A 165 -4.10 2.72 13.51
N ILE A 166 -4.21 3.83 12.77
CA ILE A 166 -3.84 3.89 11.35
C ILE A 166 -2.37 3.53 11.16
N VAL A 167 -1.47 4.14 11.93
CA VAL A 167 -0.04 3.84 11.87
C VAL A 167 0.21 2.37 12.21
N ARG A 168 -0.40 1.87 13.29
CA ARG A 168 -0.18 0.49 13.74
C ARG A 168 -0.69 -0.55 12.74
N ILE A 169 -1.86 -0.34 12.16
CA ILE A 169 -2.43 -1.26 11.15
C ILE A 169 -1.57 -1.29 9.89
N ASN A 170 -1.02 -0.13 9.48
CA ASN A 170 -0.12 -0.07 8.34
C ASN A 170 1.21 -0.76 8.61
N GLN A 171 1.82 -0.54 9.79
CA GLN A 171 3.04 -1.26 10.20
C GLN A 171 2.81 -2.77 10.29
N LEU A 172 1.70 -3.20 10.89
CA LEU A 172 1.32 -4.63 10.93
C LEU A 172 1.13 -5.23 9.54
N THR A 173 0.67 -4.43 8.57
CA THR A 173 0.53 -4.85 7.17
C THR A 173 1.90 -5.03 6.52
N VAL A 174 2.85 -4.16 6.81
CA VAL A 174 4.24 -4.31 6.37
C VAL A 174 4.84 -5.59 6.94
N GLU A 175 4.87 -5.73 8.26
CA GLU A 175 5.47 -6.86 8.97
C GLU A 175 4.87 -8.21 8.55
N ARG A 176 3.53 -8.30 8.46
CA ARG A 176 2.85 -9.60 8.27
C ARG A 176 2.62 -9.99 6.82
N LYS A 177 2.69 -9.04 5.87
CA LYS A 177 2.28 -9.30 4.48
C LYS A 177 3.30 -8.83 3.47
N ILE A 178 3.81 -7.61 3.59
CA ILE A 178 4.68 -7.03 2.55
C ILE A 178 6.13 -7.52 2.70
N GLU A 179 6.66 -7.55 3.91
CA GLU A 179 8.02 -8.02 4.18
C GLU A 179 8.26 -9.49 3.78
N PRO A 180 7.43 -10.47 4.17
CA PRO A 180 7.63 -11.86 3.74
C PRO A 180 7.50 -12.02 2.22
N LEU A 181 6.67 -11.21 1.56
CA LEU A 181 6.59 -11.18 0.09
C LEU A 181 7.89 -10.69 -0.55
N ILE A 182 8.47 -9.61 -0.03
CA ILE A 182 9.72 -9.06 -0.53
C ILE A 182 10.85 -10.08 -0.38
N GLU A 183 10.91 -10.78 0.76
CA GLU A 183 11.90 -11.83 1.00
C GLU A 183 11.73 -13.01 0.04
N ARG A 184 10.48 -13.47 -0.16
CA ARG A 184 10.16 -14.54 -1.11
C ARG A 184 10.57 -14.16 -2.55
N LEU A 185 10.18 -12.97 -3.02
CA LEU A 185 10.55 -12.48 -4.35
C LEU A 185 12.07 -12.36 -4.53
N LYS A 186 12.82 -11.95 -3.49
CA LYS A 186 14.29 -11.92 -3.54
C LYS A 186 14.88 -13.33 -3.72
N SER A 187 14.42 -14.30 -2.92
CA SER A 187 14.90 -15.68 -3.01
C SER A 187 14.63 -16.31 -4.38
N GLU A 188 13.45 -16.03 -4.96
CA GLU A 188 13.07 -16.57 -6.27
C GLU A 188 13.91 -15.96 -7.41
N ILE A 189 14.21 -14.66 -7.34
CA ILE A 189 15.12 -14.02 -8.28
C ILE A 189 16.54 -14.60 -8.17
N GLU A 190 17.01 -14.90 -6.97
CA GLU A 190 18.33 -15.51 -6.75
C GLU A 190 18.41 -16.92 -7.34
N THR A 191 17.39 -17.76 -7.10
CA THR A 191 17.28 -19.10 -7.69
C THR A 191 17.21 -19.05 -9.22
N TYR A 192 16.55 -18.05 -9.80
CA TYR A 192 16.46 -17.91 -11.26
C TYR A 192 17.79 -17.54 -11.93
N ASN A 193 18.72 -16.89 -11.20
CA ASN A 193 20.04 -16.49 -11.71
C ASN A 193 21.15 -17.53 -11.43
N SER A 194 20.87 -18.57 -10.63
CA SER A 194 21.79 -19.67 -10.34
C SER A 194 21.69 -20.79 -11.36
#